data_AF-A0A968YQ71-F1
#
_entry.id   AF-A0A968YQ71-F1
#
_cell.length_a   1.000
_cell.length_b   1.000
_cell.length_c   1.000
_cell.angle_alpha   90.00
_cell.angle_beta   90.00
_cell.angle_gamma   90.00
#
_symmetry.space_group_name_H-M   'P 1'
#
loop_
_entity.id
_entity.type
_entity.pdbx_description
1 polymer ?
#
loop_
_entity_poly.entity_id
_entity_poly.type
_entity_poly.pdbx_seq_one_letter_code
_entity_poly.pdbx_strand_id
1 'polypeptide(L)'
;MINQGKYSILGINIHAVDYDFAVATIVSAAKKKHPCSVSALAVHGVMTGFLDPVHARRLNGIDLVVPDGQPVRWALWWLYKKKLPDRVYGPNLTVRVAQAFAERGLSIYLYGSKAETLSRFAQNLMHSFPDLKIVGMEPSKFRRLKAHECIELAERIKASGANAVFLGLGCPRQEVWAY
;
A
#
# COMPACT_ATOMS: atom_id res chain seq x y z
N MET A 1 4.09 3.95 -18.36
CA MET A 1 4.78 4.25 -17.09
C MET A 1 5.07 5.74 -17.00
N ILE A 2 4.46 6.40 -16.04
CA ILE A 2 4.59 7.82 -15.75
C ILE A 2 5.19 7.94 -14.35
N ASN A 3 6.29 8.66 -14.24
CA ASN A 3 6.84 9.13 -12.97
C ASN A 3 7.30 10.58 -13.15
N GLN A 4 6.53 11.51 -12.59
CA GLN A 4 6.82 12.95 -12.69
C GLN A 4 7.46 13.50 -11.41
N GLY A 5 7.84 12.65 -10.45
CA GLY A 5 8.46 13.04 -9.18
C GLY A 5 7.48 13.09 -7.99
N LYS A 6 7.97 13.59 -6.85
CA LYS A 6 7.24 13.70 -5.57
C LYS A 6 6.94 15.17 -5.28
N TYR A 7 5.70 15.49 -4.89
CA TYR A 7 5.21 16.86 -4.67
C TYR A 7 4.44 16.99 -3.36
N SER A 8 4.61 18.12 -2.68
CA SER A 8 3.93 18.38 -1.41
C SER A 8 2.50 18.87 -1.62
N ILE A 9 1.52 18.21 -1.00
CA ILE A 9 0.16 18.71 -0.89
C ILE A 9 -0.12 18.85 0.60
N LEU A 10 -0.27 20.11 1.06
CA LEU A 10 -0.46 20.43 2.49
C LEU A 10 0.64 19.82 3.40
N GLY A 11 1.89 19.79 2.94
CA GLY A 11 3.01 19.23 3.70
C GLY A 11 3.19 17.72 3.55
N ILE A 12 2.31 17.04 2.82
CA ILE A 12 2.39 15.59 2.56
C ILE A 12 2.91 15.34 1.14
N ASN A 13 4.00 14.59 1.03
CA ASN A 13 4.70 14.34 -0.21
C ASN A 13 4.08 13.16 -0.96
N ILE A 14 3.45 13.45 -2.10
CA ILE A 14 2.72 12.49 -2.95
C ILE A 14 3.44 12.35 -4.29
N HIS A 15 3.60 11.13 -4.78
CA HIS A 15 4.21 10.86 -6.08
C HIS A 15 3.21 11.10 -7.21
N ALA A 16 3.63 11.83 -8.23
CA ALA A 16 2.87 11.98 -9.46
C ALA A 16 3.18 10.82 -10.42
N VAL A 17 2.57 9.66 -10.17
CA VAL A 17 2.84 8.39 -10.87
C VAL A 17 1.57 7.73 -11.40
N ASP A 18 1.71 6.82 -12.35
CA ASP A 18 0.63 5.94 -12.83
C ASP A 18 0.69 4.54 -12.19
N TYR A 19 -0.33 3.71 -12.48
CA TYR A 19 -0.40 2.32 -12.04
C TYR A 19 0.81 1.50 -12.49
N ASP A 20 1.23 1.65 -13.74
CA ASP A 20 2.30 0.82 -14.31
C ASP A 20 3.61 1.06 -13.57
N PHE A 21 3.94 2.33 -13.29
CA PHE A 21 5.10 2.68 -12.48
C PHE A 21 4.99 2.15 -11.05
N ALA A 22 3.82 2.28 -10.41
CA ALA A 22 3.61 1.80 -9.05
C ALA A 22 3.78 0.27 -8.96
N VAL A 23 3.16 -0.49 -9.87
CA VAL A 23 3.29 -1.96 -9.92
C VAL A 23 4.72 -2.38 -10.24
N ALA A 24 5.38 -1.74 -11.22
CA ALA A 24 6.77 -2.04 -11.56
C ALA A 24 7.71 -1.80 -10.36
N THR A 25 7.50 -0.72 -9.60
CA THR A 25 8.26 -0.40 -8.39
C THR A 25 8.09 -1.47 -7.32
N ILE A 26 6.84 -1.86 -7.02
CA ILE A 26 6.52 -2.89 -6.02
C ILE A 26 7.13 -4.24 -6.41
N VAL A 27 6.94 -4.66 -7.66
CA VAL A 27 7.48 -5.93 -8.17
C VAL A 27 9.01 -5.93 -8.13
N SER A 28 9.65 -4.83 -8.52
CA SER A 28 11.11 -4.69 -8.46
C SER A 28 11.62 -4.79 -7.01
N ALA A 29 10.99 -4.10 -6.06
CA ALA A 29 11.34 -4.17 -4.66
C ALA A 29 11.19 -5.59 -4.10
N ALA A 30 10.07 -6.24 -4.40
CA ALA A 30 9.78 -7.62 -4.01
C ALA A 30 10.84 -8.61 -4.53
N LYS A 31 11.22 -8.52 -5.82
CA LYS A 31 12.25 -9.38 -6.42
C LYS A 31 13.64 -9.15 -5.82
N LYS A 32 13.99 -7.90 -5.54
CA LYS A 32 15.27 -7.52 -4.93
C LYS A 32 15.31 -7.74 -3.42
N LYS A 33 14.20 -8.16 -2.80
CA LYS A 33 14.02 -8.22 -1.34
C LYS A 33 14.37 -6.89 -0.66
N HIS A 34 14.09 -5.79 -1.34
CA HIS A 34 14.30 -4.45 -0.82
C HIS A 34 13.05 -4.00 -0.06
N PRO A 35 13.16 -3.50 1.18
CA PRO A 35 12.04 -2.91 1.89
C PRO A 35 11.43 -1.77 1.06
N CYS A 36 10.11 -1.80 0.88
CA CYS A 36 9.39 -0.75 0.15
C CYS A 36 7.97 -0.64 0.70
N SER A 37 7.70 0.48 1.35
CA SER A 37 6.40 0.87 1.86
C SER A 37 5.61 1.63 0.79
N VAL A 38 4.35 1.25 0.59
CA VAL A 38 3.46 1.87 -0.39
C VAL A 38 2.15 2.24 0.27
N SER A 39 1.68 3.46 0.05
CA SER A 39 0.34 3.88 0.48
C SER A 39 -0.38 4.59 -0.66
N ALA A 40 -1.65 4.21 -0.87
CA ALA A 40 -2.58 4.93 -1.72
C ALA A 40 -3.30 5.97 -0.87
N LEU A 41 -2.86 7.23 -0.99
CA LEU A 41 -3.26 8.28 -0.06
C LEU A 41 -4.35 9.16 -0.67
N ALA A 42 -5.58 8.99 -0.17
CA ALA A 42 -6.72 9.83 -0.52
C ALA A 42 -6.78 11.10 0.33
N VAL A 43 -7.72 12.01 0.03
CA VAL A 43 -7.93 13.28 0.75
C VAL A 43 -7.98 13.09 2.26
N HIS A 44 -8.66 12.05 2.75
CA HIS A 44 -8.70 11.77 4.18
C HIS A 44 -7.31 11.63 4.80
N GLY A 45 -6.42 10.85 4.16
CA GLY A 45 -5.04 10.65 4.62
C GLY A 45 -4.18 11.91 4.49
N VAL A 46 -4.41 12.74 3.46
CA VAL A 46 -3.75 14.04 3.34
C VAL A 46 -4.17 14.96 4.50
N MET A 47 -5.45 15.01 4.83
CA MET A 47 -5.99 15.87 5.89
C MET A 47 -5.57 15.38 7.28
N THR A 48 -5.57 14.07 7.55
CA THR A 48 -5.06 13.54 8.83
C THR A 48 -3.57 13.85 8.99
N GLY A 49 -2.79 13.77 7.91
CA GLY A 49 -1.39 14.17 7.91
C GLY A 49 -1.21 15.67 8.20
N PHE A 50 -1.98 16.52 7.52
CA PHE A 50 -1.94 17.97 7.73
C PHE A 50 -2.28 18.37 9.17
N LEU A 51 -3.26 17.70 9.78
CA LEU A 51 -3.73 17.98 11.14
C LEU A 51 -2.84 17.37 12.24
N ASP A 52 -2.01 16.37 11.94
CA ASP A 52 -1.10 15.71 12.89
C ASP A 52 0.35 15.70 12.37
N PRO A 53 1.24 16.57 12.91
CA PRO A 53 2.64 16.64 12.52
C PRO A 53 3.44 15.33 12.73
N VAL A 54 3.02 14.47 13.66
CA VAL A 54 3.63 13.15 13.86
C VAL A 54 3.22 12.24 12.71
N HIS A 55 1.96 12.25 12.32
CA HIS A 55 1.47 11.48 11.18
C HIS A 55 2.03 12.00 9.85
N ALA A 56 2.17 13.32 9.66
CA ALA A 56 2.83 13.90 8.50
C ALA A 56 4.24 13.35 8.29
N ARG A 57 5.04 13.26 9.37
CA ARG A 57 6.38 12.65 9.32
C ARG A 57 6.33 11.19 8.89
N ARG A 58 5.34 10.43 9.39
CA ARG A 58 5.15 9.03 8.98
C ARG A 58 4.84 8.92 7.49
N LEU A 59 3.85 9.67 7.01
CA LEU A 59 3.45 9.68 5.60
C LEU A 59 4.61 10.06 4.68
N ASN A 60 5.42 11.04 5.08
CA ASN A 60 6.56 11.49 4.29
C ASN A 60 7.72 10.50 4.25
N GLY A 61 7.81 9.59 5.23
CA GLY A 61 8.76 8.49 5.25
C GLY A 61 8.37 7.27 4.41
N ILE A 62 7.13 7.22 3.89
CA ILE A 62 6.70 6.15 2.99
C ILE A 62 7.41 6.29 1.63
N ASP A 63 7.94 5.18 1.13
CA ASP A 63 8.76 5.11 -0.08
C ASP A 63 7.95 5.52 -1.32
N LEU A 64 6.73 4.98 -1.45
CA LEU A 64 5.83 5.29 -2.55
C LEU A 64 4.43 5.65 -2.05
N VAL A 65 4.18 6.95 -1.91
CA VAL A 65 2.82 7.50 -1.72
C VAL A 65 2.20 7.77 -3.09
N VAL A 66 1.23 6.96 -3.53
CA VAL A 66 0.55 7.13 -4.83
C VAL A 66 -0.68 8.03 -4.68
N PRO A 67 -1.10 8.75 -5.75
CA PRO A 67 -2.18 9.72 -5.65
C PRO A 67 -3.52 9.02 -5.72
N ASP A 68 -4.15 8.77 -4.57
CA ASP A 68 -5.51 8.21 -4.50
C ASP A 68 -6.56 9.33 -4.41
N GLY A 69 -7.73 9.10 -5.00
CA GLY A 69 -8.81 10.09 -5.14
C GLY A 69 -8.59 11.10 -6.26
N GLN A 70 -9.68 11.50 -6.91
CA GLN A 70 -9.62 12.58 -7.91
C GLN A 70 -9.13 13.92 -7.33
N PRO A 71 -9.48 14.34 -6.10
CA PRO A 71 -9.01 15.62 -5.60
C PRO A 71 -7.49 15.70 -5.41
N VAL A 72 -6.83 14.60 -5.04
CA VAL A 72 -5.36 14.57 -4.92
C VAL A 72 -4.70 14.71 -6.29
N ARG A 73 -5.22 13.98 -7.30
CA ARG A 73 -4.80 14.15 -8.70
C ARG A 73 -5.02 15.58 -9.18
N TRP A 74 -6.17 16.19 -8.89
CA TRP A 74 -6.46 17.56 -9.28
C TRP A 74 -5.54 18.56 -8.58
N ALA A 75 -5.21 18.36 -7.31
CA ALA A 75 -4.24 19.20 -6.59
C ALA A 75 -2.85 19.13 -7.24
N LEU A 76 -2.38 17.93 -7.61
CA LEU A 76 -1.14 17.75 -8.37
C LEU A 76 -1.15 18.51 -9.70
N TRP A 77 -2.27 18.48 -10.42
CA TRP A 77 -2.42 19.23 -11.65
C TRP A 77 -2.47 20.75 -11.41
N TRP A 78 -3.28 21.22 -10.46
CA TRP A 78 -3.53 22.64 -10.29
C TRP A 78 -2.29 23.39 -9.76
N LEU A 79 -1.64 22.81 -8.74
CA LEU A 79 -0.48 23.40 -8.05
C LEU A 79 0.83 23.19 -8.80
N TYR A 80 1.02 22.02 -9.44
CA TYR A 80 2.31 21.61 -10.01
C TYR A 80 2.28 21.30 -11.50
N LYS A 81 1.13 21.51 -12.15
CA LYS A 81 0.91 21.23 -13.59
C LYS A 81 1.18 19.76 -13.98
N LYS A 82 1.06 18.83 -13.02
CA LYS A 82 1.23 17.40 -13.25
C LYS A 82 -0.07 16.79 -13.77
N LYS A 83 -0.18 16.74 -15.10
CA LYS A 83 -1.32 16.19 -15.83
C LYS A 83 -1.26 14.67 -15.85
N LEU A 84 -1.61 14.04 -14.73
CA LEU A 84 -1.78 12.58 -14.70
C LEU A 84 -3.07 12.20 -15.45
N PRO A 85 -3.06 11.10 -16.23
CA PRO A 85 -4.23 10.62 -16.96
C PRO A 85 -5.32 10.07 -16.03
N ASP A 86 -4.94 9.52 -14.87
CA ASP A 86 -5.86 9.10 -13.81
C ASP A 86 -5.18 9.15 -12.42
N ARG A 87 -5.98 8.93 -11.38
CA ARG A 87 -5.53 8.63 -10.02
C ARG A 87 -5.04 7.19 -9.94
N VAL A 88 -4.30 6.87 -8.89
CA VAL A 88 -3.95 5.50 -8.51
C VAL A 88 -4.84 5.08 -7.33
N TYR A 89 -6.03 4.59 -7.65
CA TYR A 89 -6.99 4.08 -6.68
C TYR A 89 -6.49 2.80 -6.00
N GLY A 90 -6.44 2.78 -4.67
CA GLY A 90 -5.86 1.69 -3.88
C GLY A 90 -6.39 0.29 -4.21
N PRO A 91 -7.71 0.05 -4.22
CA PRO A 91 -8.27 -1.26 -4.58
C PRO A 91 -7.86 -1.76 -5.97
N ASN A 92 -7.85 -0.87 -6.97
CA ASN A 92 -7.38 -1.23 -8.31
C ASN A 92 -5.88 -1.52 -8.32
N LEU A 93 -5.09 -0.78 -7.55
CA LEU A 93 -3.66 -1.04 -7.40
C LEU A 93 -3.43 -2.43 -6.78
N THR A 94 -4.17 -2.78 -5.73
CA THR A 94 -4.10 -4.10 -5.08
C THR A 94 -4.36 -5.23 -6.07
N VAL A 95 -5.40 -5.11 -6.89
CA VAL A 95 -5.73 -6.11 -7.94
C VAL A 95 -4.61 -6.21 -8.97
N ARG A 96 -4.09 -5.07 -9.48
CA ARG A 96 -2.99 -5.07 -10.46
C ARG A 96 -1.70 -5.65 -9.91
N VAL A 97 -1.39 -5.40 -8.64
CA VAL A 97 -0.21 -5.98 -7.95
C VAL A 97 -0.41 -7.48 -7.77
N ALA A 98 -1.59 -7.94 -7.34
CA ALA A 98 -1.90 -9.36 -7.21
C ALA A 98 -1.73 -10.10 -8.54
N GLN A 99 -2.29 -9.55 -9.63
CA GLN A 99 -2.08 -10.08 -10.98
C GLN A 99 -0.59 -10.19 -11.33
N ALA A 100 0.15 -9.09 -11.15
CA ALA A 100 1.57 -9.05 -11.50
C ALA A 100 2.42 -10.04 -10.67
N PHE A 101 2.02 -10.30 -9.42
CA PHE A 101 2.66 -11.28 -8.53
C PHE A 101 2.36 -12.71 -8.99
N ALA A 102 1.11 -13.01 -9.35
CA ALA A 102 0.72 -14.31 -9.90
C ALA A 102 1.54 -14.65 -11.16
N GLU A 103 1.60 -13.72 -12.12
CA GLU A 103 2.38 -13.87 -13.37
C GLU A 103 3.89 -14.11 -13.15
N ARG A 104 4.41 -13.73 -11.99
CA ARG A 104 5.86 -13.76 -11.67
C ARG A 104 6.19 -14.78 -10.58
N GLY A 105 5.21 -15.57 -10.14
CA GLY A 105 5.37 -16.56 -9.08
C GLY A 105 5.76 -15.98 -7.72
N LEU A 106 5.47 -14.69 -7.47
CA LEU A 106 5.72 -14.00 -6.21
C LEU A 106 4.57 -14.24 -5.22
N SER A 107 4.89 -14.23 -3.94
CA SER A 107 3.96 -14.51 -2.85
C SER A 107 3.50 -13.26 -2.10
N ILE A 108 2.27 -13.29 -1.59
CA ILE A 108 1.70 -12.26 -0.73
C ILE A 108 1.29 -12.82 0.64
N TYR A 109 1.33 -11.95 1.64
CA TYR A 109 0.74 -12.16 2.96
C TYR A 109 -0.41 -11.17 3.17
N LEU A 110 -1.51 -11.61 3.75
CA LEU A 110 -2.66 -10.74 4.03
C LEU A 110 -2.75 -10.42 5.53
N TYR A 111 -2.64 -9.15 5.91
CA TYR A 111 -2.75 -8.75 7.32
C TYR A 111 -3.79 -7.67 7.52
N GLY A 112 -4.80 -7.94 8.36
CA GLY A 112 -5.81 -6.95 8.73
C GLY A 112 -7.24 -7.49 8.74
N SER A 113 -8.24 -6.60 8.85
CA SER A 113 -9.66 -6.96 8.86
C SER A 113 -10.04 -8.09 9.85
N LYS A 114 -11.19 -8.74 9.62
CA LYS A 114 -11.67 -9.95 10.33
C LYS A 114 -11.28 -11.20 9.55
N ALA A 115 -11.23 -12.35 10.24
CA ALA A 115 -10.89 -13.64 9.63
C ALA A 115 -11.80 -13.97 8.42
N GLU A 116 -13.12 -13.83 8.58
CA GLU A 116 -14.08 -14.07 7.49
C GLU A 116 -13.84 -13.18 6.27
N THR A 117 -13.49 -11.91 6.49
CA THR A 117 -13.21 -10.98 5.39
C THR A 117 -11.91 -11.35 4.68
N LEU A 118 -10.86 -11.74 5.42
CA LEU A 118 -9.62 -12.22 4.83
C LEU A 118 -9.85 -13.49 4.01
N SER A 119 -10.61 -14.46 4.54
CA SER A 119 -10.92 -15.69 3.82
C SER A 119 -11.65 -15.42 2.50
N ARG A 120 -12.69 -14.56 2.52
CA ARG A 120 -13.40 -14.17 1.28
C ARG A 120 -12.49 -13.42 0.32
N PHE A 121 -11.65 -12.54 0.83
CA PHE A 121 -10.72 -11.77 -0.01
C PHE A 121 -9.68 -12.68 -0.68
N ALA A 122 -9.10 -13.61 0.06
CA ALA A 122 -8.17 -14.61 -0.46
C ALA A 122 -8.84 -15.49 -1.52
N GLN A 123 -10.06 -15.98 -1.27
CA GLN A 123 -10.85 -16.76 -2.24
C GLN A 123 -11.08 -15.98 -3.54
N ASN A 124 -11.51 -14.73 -3.45
CA ASN A 124 -11.74 -13.89 -4.64
C ASN A 124 -10.46 -13.63 -5.44
N LEU A 125 -9.34 -13.40 -4.73
CA LEU A 125 -8.04 -13.20 -5.37
C LEU A 125 -7.56 -14.47 -6.09
N MET A 126 -7.66 -15.64 -5.44
CA MET A 126 -7.28 -16.91 -6.05
C MET A 126 -8.21 -17.31 -7.19
N HIS A 127 -9.50 -16.96 -7.11
CA HIS A 127 -10.42 -17.17 -8.22
C HIS A 127 -10.07 -16.30 -9.43
N SER A 128 -9.70 -15.03 -9.21
CA SER A 128 -9.31 -14.10 -10.27
C SER A 128 -7.91 -14.39 -10.83
N PHE A 129 -7.01 -14.88 -9.97
CA PHE A 129 -5.60 -15.13 -10.27
C PHE A 129 -5.18 -16.51 -9.69
N PRO A 130 -5.45 -17.61 -10.41
CA PRO A 130 -5.19 -18.97 -9.91
C PRO A 130 -3.74 -19.26 -9.51
N ASP A 131 -2.78 -18.59 -10.15
CA ASP A 131 -1.34 -18.76 -9.87
C ASP A 131 -0.82 -17.89 -8.70
N LEU A 132 -1.69 -17.09 -8.08
CA LEU A 132 -1.31 -16.23 -6.96
C LEU A 132 -1.00 -17.05 -5.70
N LYS A 133 0.20 -16.86 -5.15
CA LYS A 133 0.62 -17.54 -3.91
C LYS A 133 0.30 -16.69 -2.69
N ILE A 134 -0.71 -17.08 -1.92
CA ILE A 134 -1.00 -16.50 -0.61
C ILE A 134 -0.34 -17.39 0.45
N VAL A 135 0.77 -16.92 1.04
CA VAL A 135 1.61 -17.74 1.95
C VAL A 135 1.27 -17.55 3.43
N GLY A 136 0.31 -16.69 3.72
CA GLY A 136 -0.22 -16.51 5.06
C GLY A 136 -1.27 -15.42 5.12
N MET A 137 -2.11 -15.50 6.15
CA MET A 137 -3.07 -14.45 6.47
C MET A 137 -3.30 -14.37 7.97
N GLU A 138 -3.41 -13.17 8.52
CA GLU A 138 -3.68 -12.95 9.95
C GLU A 138 -4.66 -11.79 10.16
N PRO A 139 -5.77 -12.00 10.89
CA PRO A 139 -6.75 -10.94 11.15
C PRO A 139 -6.18 -9.87 12.09
N SER A 140 -6.73 -8.66 12.00
CA SER A 140 -6.40 -7.59 12.94
C SER A 140 -6.98 -7.88 14.32
N LYS A 141 -6.25 -7.51 15.39
CA LYS A 141 -6.80 -7.50 16.77
C LYS A 141 -7.75 -6.33 17.04
N PHE A 142 -8.04 -5.49 16.04
CA PHE A 142 -8.86 -4.26 16.16
C PHE A 142 -8.41 -3.27 17.24
N ARG A 143 -7.14 -3.37 17.65
CA ARG A 143 -6.46 -2.44 18.56
C ARG A 143 -5.03 -2.24 18.10
N ARG A 144 -4.34 -1.27 18.70
CA ARG A 144 -2.89 -1.13 18.54
C ARG A 144 -2.21 -2.38 19.11
N LEU A 145 -1.29 -2.94 18.35
CA LEU A 145 -0.42 -4.01 18.82
C LEU A 145 0.61 -3.45 19.82
N LYS A 146 0.95 -4.24 20.83
CA LYS A 146 2.09 -3.97 21.70
C LYS A 146 3.38 -4.21 20.92
N ALA A 147 4.49 -3.63 21.37
CA ALA A 147 5.79 -3.73 20.68
C ALA A 147 6.22 -5.19 20.41
N HIS A 148 6.09 -6.08 21.40
CA HIS A 148 6.40 -7.51 21.21
C HIS A 148 5.47 -8.17 20.18
N GLU A 149 4.16 -7.87 20.20
CA GLU A 149 3.20 -8.42 19.23
C GLU A 149 3.53 -7.98 17.79
N CYS A 150 4.03 -6.75 17.60
CA CYS A 150 4.50 -6.29 16.30
C CYS A 150 5.73 -7.07 15.83
N ILE A 151 6.69 -7.33 16.72
CA ILE A 151 7.91 -8.09 16.40
C ILE A 151 7.54 -9.52 16.03
N GLU A 152 6.73 -10.20 16.85
CA GLU A 152 6.27 -11.57 16.58
C GLU A 152 5.50 -11.66 15.25
N LEU A 153 4.64 -10.69 14.95
CA LEU A 153 3.94 -10.62 13.66
C LEU A 153 4.92 -10.46 12.50
N ALA A 154 5.88 -9.54 12.63
CA ALA A 154 6.89 -9.32 11.60
C ALA A 154 7.76 -10.57 11.37
N GLU A 155 8.10 -11.31 12.43
CA GLU A 155 8.81 -12.58 12.35
C GLU A 155 7.99 -13.65 11.64
N ARG A 156 6.70 -13.80 11.97
CA ARG A 156 5.79 -14.72 11.26
C ARG A 156 5.69 -14.39 9.77
N ILE A 157 5.54 -13.11 9.44
CA ILE A 157 5.50 -12.66 8.05
C ILE A 157 6.82 -12.99 7.33
N LYS A 158 7.97 -12.72 7.93
CA LYS A 158 9.28 -13.07 7.35
C LYS A 158 9.45 -14.58 7.16
N ALA A 159 9.07 -15.37 8.17
CA ALA A 159 9.16 -16.83 8.13
C ALA A 159 8.26 -17.45 7.05
N SER A 160 7.13 -16.82 6.72
CA SER A 160 6.24 -17.27 5.64
C SER A 160 6.86 -17.18 4.24
N GLY A 161 7.97 -16.45 4.07
CA GLY A 161 8.59 -16.22 2.77
C GLY A 161 7.80 -15.29 1.85
N ALA A 162 6.89 -14.49 2.41
CA ALA A 162 6.11 -13.50 1.65
C ALA A 162 7.00 -12.47 0.94
N ASN A 163 6.69 -12.17 -0.32
CA ASN A 163 7.37 -11.09 -1.05
C ASN A 163 6.73 -9.72 -0.82
N ALA A 164 5.45 -9.68 -0.46
CA ALA A 164 4.75 -8.46 -0.06
C ALA A 164 3.68 -8.73 1.00
N VAL A 165 3.31 -7.69 1.75
CA VAL A 165 2.21 -7.74 2.72
C VAL A 165 1.12 -6.77 2.27
N PHE A 166 -0.11 -7.25 2.14
CA PHE A 166 -1.27 -6.40 1.93
C PHE A 166 -1.90 -6.05 3.28
N LEU A 167 -1.91 -4.77 3.61
CA LEU A 167 -2.38 -4.24 4.89
C LEU A 167 -3.82 -3.74 4.79
N GLY A 168 -4.72 -4.37 5.54
CA GLY A 168 -6.14 -4.02 5.66
C GLY A 168 -6.50 -3.51 7.05
N LEU A 169 -5.76 -2.53 7.59
CA LEU A 169 -5.97 -1.98 8.94
C LEU A 169 -6.79 -0.68 8.97
N GLY A 170 -6.95 -0.04 7.82
CA GLY A 170 -7.53 1.29 7.68
C GLY A 170 -6.55 2.42 7.98
N CYS A 171 -6.81 3.58 7.41
CA CYS A 171 -6.09 4.82 7.72
C CYS A 171 -6.53 5.35 9.10
N PRO A 172 -5.62 5.81 9.97
CA PRO A 172 -4.16 5.93 9.80
C PRO A 172 -3.35 4.71 10.28
N ARG A 173 -4.01 3.65 10.76
CA ARG A 173 -3.34 2.51 11.40
C ARG A 173 -2.40 1.74 10.48
N GLN A 174 -2.72 1.66 9.20
CA GLN A 174 -1.89 0.99 8.20
C GLN A 174 -0.57 1.74 7.98
N GLU A 175 -0.58 3.08 7.88
CA GLU A 175 0.63 3.87 7.74
C GLU A 175 1.47 3.91 9.01
N VAL A 176 0.82 3.87 10.18
CA VAL A 176 1.52 3.77 11.48
C VAL A 176 2.22 2.42 11.64
N TRP A 177 1.69 1.35 11.05
CA TRP A 177 2.34 0.03 11.09
C TRP A 177 3.45 -0.10 10.06
N ALA A 178 3.30 0.54 8.90
CA ALA A 178 4.26 0.45 7.80
C ALA A 178 5.49 1.35 7.95
N TYR A 179 5.41 2.42 8.74
CA TYR A 179 6.50 3.35 9.07
C TYR A 179 7.37 2.85 10.22
#